data_AF-A0A947JAX4-F1
#
_entry.id   AF-A0A947JAX4-F1
#
_cell.length_a   1.000
_cell.length_b   1.000
_cell.length_c   1.000
_cell.angle_alpha   90.00
_cell.angle_beta   90.00
_cell.angle_gamma   90.00
#
_symmetry.space_group_name_H-M   'P 1'
#
loop_
_entity.id
_entity.type
_entity.pdbx_description
1 polymer ?
#
loop_
_entity_poly.entity_id
_entity_poly.type
_entity_poly.pdbx_seq_one_letter_code
_entity_poly.pdbx_strand_id
1 'polypeptide(L)'
;ERRDYSRAMSYYEMALKINSNSTAVRQGMAYLRGNVFRKEESLKTAEIKRQQDMERYGSQRPAIRRSDDIDGMAKTLEKTTGLKISIEDSMPVIDDLKPDSPAYEAGLRRGDILVSVWSKLTGYLSLKEILDLLVNKSAIEISCVVERVADVPINPDKTMISGLEDLIGASFTMEMDGLTISAVKESGSGAYAGLQNGDLVIAIDGQQTRYMPLKKAIELIKRSDEENVKLTIRRKAAIWRNKDI
;
A
#
# COMPACT_ATOMS: atom_id res chain seq x y z
N GLU A 1 7.84 -23.69 3.58
CA GLU A 1 6.99 -23.74 2.38
C GLU A 1 6.87 -22.44 1.59
N ARG A 2 6.21 -21.35 2.06
CA ARG A 2 6.02 -20.13 1.23
C ARG A 2 7.34 -19.48 0.80
N ARG A 3 8.34 -19.45 1.69
CA ARG A 3 9.71 -18.99 1.39
C ARG A 3 10.42 -19.86 0.35
N ASP A 4 10.05 -21.13 0.24
CA ASP A 4 10.72 -22.08 -0.66
C ASP A 4 10.22 -21.94 -2.09
N TYR A 5 8.91 -21.68 -2.27
CA TYR A 5 8.33 -21.40 -3.60
C TYR A 5 8.78 -20.06 -4.19
N SER A 6 8.85 -18.99 -3.37
CA SER A 6 9.34 -17.69 -3.86
C SER A 6 10.82 -17.74 -4.27
N ARG A 7 11.66 -18.45 -3.50
CA ARG A 7 13.06 -18.69 -3.87
C ARG A 7 13.16 -19.55 -5.14
N ALA A 8 12.40 -20.64 -5.22
CA ALA A 8 12.37 -21.49 -6.41
C ALA A 8 11.97 -20.70 -7.67
N MET A 9 10.94 -19.84 -7.58
CA MET A 9 10.50 -19.00 -8.70
C MET A 9 11.59 -18.04 -9.17
N SER A 10 12.32 -17.42 -8.24
CA SER A 10 13.46 -16.56 -8.58
C SER A 10 14.60 -17.32 -9.29
N TYR A 11 14.87 -18.57 -8.90
CA TYR A 11 15.88 -19.40 -9.58
C TYR A 11 15.46 -19.79 -10.99
N TYR A 12 14.20 -20.13 -11.20
CA TYR A 12 13.70 -20.43 -12.54
C TYR A 12 13.62 -19.18 -13.44
N GLU A 13 13.32 -18.00 -12.89
CA GLU A 13 13.38 -16.73 -13.63
C GLU A 13 14.81 -16.39 -14.07
N MET A 14 15.81 -16.62 -13.20
CA MET A 14 17.22 -16.49 -13.57
C MET A 14 17.62 -17.52 -14.64
N ALA A 15 17.15 -18.77 -14.52
CA ALA A 15 17.42 -19.80 -15.51
C ALA A 15 16.80 -19.50 -16.89
N LEU A 16 15.60 -18.89 -16.95
CA LEU A 16 14.99 -18.43 -18.20
C LEU A 16 15.76 -17.26 -18.85
N LYS A 17 16.41 -16.41 -18.05
CA LYS A 17 17.29 -15.35 -18.58
C LYS A 17 18.55 -15.90 -19.23
N ILE A 18 19.07 -17.02 -18.73
CA ILE A 18 20.29 -17.67 -19.26
C ILE A 18 19.97 -18.60 -20.43
N ASN A 19 18.86 -19.34 -20.36
CA ASN A 19 18.40 -20.24 -21.43
C ASN A 19 16.88 -20.14 -21.59
N SER A 20 16.45 -19.20 -22.42
CA SER A 20 15.04 -18.88 -22.67
C SER A 20 14.25 -19.98 -23.35
N ASN A 21 14.93 -20.91 -24.05
CA ASN A 21 14.29 -21.99 -24.79
C ASN A 21 14.19 -23.31 -24.02
N SER A 22 14.70 -23.39 -22.79
CA SER A 22 14.60 -24.62 -21.98
C SER A 22 13.14 -24.97 -21.68
N THR A 23 12.70 -26.12 -22.21
CA THR A 23 11.36 -26.68 -21.99
C THR A 23 11.16 -27.09 -20.54
N ALA A 24 12.19 -27.67 -19.91
CA ALA A 24 12.16 -28.08 -18.50
C ALA A 24 11.96 -26.89 -17.54
N VAL A 25 12.64 -25.77 -17.80
CA VAL A 25 12.53 -24.54 -16.98
C VAL A 25 11.16 -23.89 -17.16
N ARG A 26 10.62 -23.84 -18.39
CA ARG A 26 9.27 -23.35 -18.68
C ARG A 26 8.18 -24.19 -18.02
N GLN A 27 8.31 -25.52 -18.05
CA GLN A 27 7.38 -26.44 -17.38
C GLN A 27 7.44 -26.30 -15.85
N GLY A 28 8.65 -26.19 -15.27
CA GLY A 28 8.84 -25.94 -13.84
C GLY A 28 8.20 -24.61 -13.39
N MET A 29 8.35 -23.55 -14.17
CA MET A 29 7.71 -22.25 -13.91
C MET A 29 6.19 -22.32 -13.98
N ALA A 30 5.63 -22.97 -14.99
CA ALA A 30 4.18 -23.15 -15.13
C ALA A 30 3.61 -23.93 -13.93
N TYR A 31 4.30 -24.97 -13.49
CA TYR A 31 3.93 -25.74 -12.30
C TYR A 31 3.97 -24.90 -11.02
N LEU A 32 5.03 -24.12 -10.80
CA LEU A 32 5.14 -23.25 -9.62
C LEU A 32 4.07 -22.16 -9.61
N ARG A 33 3.85 -21.48 -10.74
CA ARG A 33 2.77 -20.50 -10.88
C ARG A 33 1.40 -21.12 -10.62
N GLY A 34 1.14 -22.31 -11.16
CA GLY A 34 -0.11 -23.04 -10.91
C GLY A 34 -0.30 -23.41 -9.44
N ASN A 35 0.77 -23.75 -8.70
CA ASN A 35 0.66 -24.04 -7.27
C ASN A 35 0.47 -22.78 -6.41
N VAL A 36 1.19 -21.70 -6.72
CA VAL A 36 1.04 -20.42 -6.03
C VAL A 36 -0.37 -19.88 -6.26
N PHE A 37 -0.82 -19.86 -7.52
CA PHE A 37 -2.17 -19.43 -7.88
C PHE A 37 -3.25 -20.28 -7.20
N ARG A 38 -3.15 -21.62 -7.22
CA ARG A 38 -4.10 -22.50 -6.52
C ARG A 38 -4.11 -22.27 -5.01
N LYS A 39 -2.98 -21.94 -4.41
CA LYS A 39 -2.88 -21.63 -2.97
C LYS A 39 -3.48 -20.27 -2.65
N GLU A 40 -3.27 -19.27 -3.50
CA GLU A 40 -3.89 -17.95 -3.37
C GLU A 40 -5.41 -18.02 -3.59
N GLU A 41 -5.84 -18.78 -4.59
CA GLU A 41 -7.24 -19.04 -4.89
C GLU A 41 -7.92 -19.83 -3.77
N SER A 42 -7.25 -20.83 -3.18
CA SER A 42 -7.81 -21.58 -2.04
C SER A 42 -7.90 -20.71 -0.78
N LEU A 43 -6.94 -19.81 -0.53
CA LEU A 43 -7.01 -18.83 0.55
C LEU A 43 -8.14 -17.83 0.33
N LYS A 44 -8.30 -17.32 -0.90
CA LYS A 44 -9.37 -16.40 -1.28
C LYS A 44 -10.74 -17.06 -1.16
N THR A 45 -10.88 -18.30 -1.65
CA THR A 45 -12.11 -19.08 -1.58
C THR A 45 -12.43 -19.49 -0.14
N ALA A 46 -11.42 -19.81 0.67
CA ALA A 46 -11.59 -20.07 2.09
C ALA A 46 -12.04 -18.82 2.85
N GLU A 47 -11.55 -17.64 2.48
CA GLU A 47 -11.96 -16.37 3.07
C GLU A 47 -13.38 -15.96 2.66
N ILE A 48 -13.74 -16.14 1.38
CA ILE A 48 -15.13 -15.94 0.89
C ILE A 48 -16.08 -16.92 1.58
N LYS A 49 -15.67 -18.18 1.75
CA LYS A 49 -16.46 -19.18 2.48
C LYS A 49 -16.59 -18.82 3.95
N ARG A 50 -15.52 -18.33 4.59
CA ARG A 50 -15.54 -17.82 5.95
C ARG A 50 -16.47 -16.62 6.09
N GLN A 51 -16.51 -15.75 5.09
CA GLN A 51 -17.43 -14.61 5.01
C GLN A 51 -18.89 -15.07 4.88
N GLN A 52 -19.18 -16.03 3.99
CA GLN A 52 -20.51 -16.63 3.86
C GLN A 52 -20.95 -17.40 5.10
N ASP A 53 -20.03 -18.09 5.78
CA ASP A 53 -20.30 -18.80 7.03
C ASP A 53 -20.53 -17.80 8.19
N MET A 54 -19.85 -16.64 8.20
CA MET A 54 -20.09 -15.56 9.17
C MET A 54 -21.44 -14.87 8.93
N GLU A 55 -21.83 -14.65 7.68
CA GLU A 55 -23.15 -14.10 7.32
C GLU A 55 -24.29 -15.08 7.63
N ARG A 56 -24.07 -16.40 7.47
CA ARG A 56 -25.09 -17.43 7.74
C ARG A 56 -25.21 -17.86 9.20
N TYR A 57 -24.11 -17.83 9.96
CA TYR A 57 -24.06 -18.26 11.37
C TYR A 57 -23.69 -17.10 12.29
N GLY A 58 -24.34 -15.96 12.11
CA GLY A 58 -24.28 -14.84 13.04
C GLY A 58 -24.96 -15.20 14.36
N SER A 59 -24.33 -16.06 15.17
CA SER A 59 -24.47 -16.25 16.63
C SER A 59 -23.87 -17.60 17.02
N GLN A 60 -23.03 -17.61 18.07
CA GLN A 60 -22.46 -18.78 18.76
C GLN A 60 -21.13 -19.33 18.19
N ARG A 61 -20.06 -18.55 18.40
CA ARG A 61 -18.77 -19.16 18.79
C ARG A 61 -18.59 -19.01 20.30
N PRO A 62 -18.08 -20.03 21.01
CA PRO A 62 -17.74 -19.88 22.42
C PRO A 62 -16.63 -18.84 22.54
N ALA A 63 -16.88 -17.84 23.38
CA ALA A 63 -15.96 -16.74 23.65
C ALA A 63 -14.66 -17.29 24.24
N ILE A 64 -13.62 -17.44 23.41
CA ILE A 64 -12.25 -17.38 23.93
C ILE A 64 -12.06 -15.94 24.39
N ARG A 65 -12.18 -15.72 25.70
CA ARG A 65 -11.93 -14.45 26.39
C ARG A 65 -10.46 -14.05 26.22
N ARG A 66 -10.05 -13.59 25.03
CA ARG A 66 -8.93 -12.65 24.89
C ARG A 66 -9.55 -11.28 25.12
N SER A 67 -9.14 -10.61 26.19
CA SER A 67 -9.73 -9.36 26.66
C SER A 67 -10.01 -8.39 25.52
N ASP A 68 -11.14 -7.70 25.59
CA ASP A 68 -11.51 -6.57 24.72
C ASP A 68 -10.66 -5.32 25.05
N ASP A 69 -9.36 -5.50 25.31
CA ASP A 69 -8.46 -4.44 25.72
C ASP A 69 -7.97 -3.63 24.51
N ILE A 70 -8.92 -2.98 23.84
CA ILE A 70 -8.66 -2.09 22.70
C ILE A 70 -7.73 -0.96 23.15
N ASP A 71 -7.96 -0.41 24.35
CA ASP A 71 -7.17 0.69 24.90
C ASP A 71 -5.72 0.29 25.15
N GLY A 72 -5.47 -0.89 25.74
CA GLY A 72 -4.13 -1.41 25.96
C GLY A 72 -3.40 -1.73 24.67
N MET A 73 -4.11 -2.27 23.68
CA MET A 73 -3.55 -2.52 22.34
C MET A 73 -3.21 -1.20 21.62
N ALA A 74 -4.09 -0.21 21.67
CA ALA A 74 -3.86 1.12 21.10
C ALA A 74 -2.66 1.81 21.76
N LYS A 75 -2.57 1.77 23.09
CA LYS A 75 -1.40 2.28 23.84
C LYS A 75 -0.12 1.56 23.44
N THR A 76 -0.17 0.24 23.26
CA THR A 76 0.99 -0.56 22.86
C THR A 76 1.44 -0.20 21.44
N LEU A 77 0.48 -0.05 20.51
CA LEU A 77 0.77 0.40 19.14
C LEU A 77 1.41 1.79 19.15
N GLU A 78 0.83 2.74 19.87
CA GLU A 78 1.35 4.10 19.98
C GLU A 78 2.74 4.12 20.64
N LYS A 79 2.98 3.28 21.64
CA LYS A 79 4.30 3.18 22.32
C LYS A 79 5.36 2.63 21.36
N THR A 80 5.05 1.57 20.62
CA THR A 80 6.02 0.83 19.79
C THR A 80 6.26 1.43 18.40
N THR A 81 5.29 2.17 17.87
CA THR A 81 5.33 2.73 16.50
C THR A 81 5.09 4.24 16.44
N GLY A 82 4.52 4.83 17.50
CA GLY A 82 4.03 6.21 17.50
C GLY A 82 2.71 6.42 16.77
N LEU A 83 2.04 5.35 16.32
CA LEU A 83 0.83 5.41 15.50
C LEU A 83 -0.45 5.36 16.34
N LYS A 84 -1.44 6.20 16.00
CA LYS A 84 -2.83 6.07 16.41
C LYS A 84 -3.72 5.88 15.19
N ILE A 85 -4.74 5.02 15.33
CA ILE A 85 -5.65 4.65 14.25
C ILE A 85 -7.08 4.77 14.75
N SER A 86 -7.94 5.33 13.91
CA SER A 86 -9.40 5.42 14.08
C SER A 86 -10.11 4.68 12.93
N ILE A 87 -11.42 4.48 13.08
CA ILE A 87 -12.29 4.14 11.96
C ILE A 87 -13.16 5.36 11.67
N GLU A 88 -13.04 5.93 10.49
CA GLU A 88 -13.79 7.08 10.01
C GLU A 88 -14.51 6.68 8.72
N ASP A 89 -15.83 6.89 8.64
CA ASP A 89 -16.66 6.49 7.49
C ASP A 89 -16.43 5.03 7.05
N SER A 90 -16.27 4.12 8.02
CA SER A 90 -15.95 2.69 7.81
C SER A 90 -14.55 2.41 7.22
N MET A 91 -13.70 3.42 7.11
CA MET A 91 -12.33 3.30 6.62
C MET A 91 -11.34 3.41 7.80
N PRO A 92 -10.31 2.56 7.86
CA PRO A 92 -9.24 2.71 8.84
C PRO A 92 -8.33 3.87 8.47
N VAL A 93 -8.24 4.87 9.34
CA VAL A 93 -7.49 6.10 9.09
C VAL A 93 -6.41 6.26 10.15
N ILE A 94 -5.24 6.77 9.74
CA ILE A 94 -4.21 7.22 10.67
C ILE A 94 -4.67 8.54 11.30
N ASP A 95 -5.14 8.46 12.54
CA ASP A 95 -5.66 9.60 13.30
C ASP A 95 -4.55 10.55 13.73
N ASP A 96 -3.42 9.99 14.18
CA ASP A 96 -2.30 10.77 14.71
C ASP A 96 -0.99 9.96 14.66
N LEU A 97 0.14 10.67 14.59
CA LEU A 97 1.48 10.07 14.69
C LEU A 97 2.40 10.95 15.52
N LYS A 98 3.25 10.32 16.34
CA LYS A 98 4.34 11.01 17.01
C LYS A 98 5.42 11.42 15.99
N PRO A 99 5.88 12.68 15.99
CA PRO A 99 7.08 13.08 15.25
C PRO A 99 8.27 12.18 15.62
N ASP A 100 9.12 11.89 14.63
CA ASP A 100 10.32 11.05 14.77
C ASP A 100 10.04 9.61 15.27
N SER A 101 8.79 9.16 15.20
CA SER A 101 8.44 7.78 15.50
C SER A 101 8.69 6.86 14.31
N PRO A 102 8.79 5.54 14.53
CA PRO A 102 8.94 4.60 13.42
C PRO A 102 7.88 4.72 12.32
N ALA A 103 6.64 5.03 12.68
CA ALA A 103 5.57 5.22 11.71
C ALA A 103 5.75 6.52 10.91
N TYR A 104 6.19 7.60 11.57
CA TYR A 104 6.49 8.87 10.92
C TYR A 104 7.68 8.76 9.95
N GLU A 105 8.74 8.08 10.37
CA GLU A 105 9.92 7.79 9.55
C GLU A 105 9.61 6.87 8.37
N ALA A 106 8.65 5.95 8.53
CA ALA A 106 8.13 5.11 7.45
C ALA A 106 7.33 5.90 6.39
N GLY A 107 7.21 7.22 6.54
CA GLY A 107 6.55 8.10 5.58
C GLY A 107 5.03 8.14 5.70
N LEU A 108 4.47 7.61 6.80
CA LEU A 108 3.04 7.70 7.11
C LEU A 108 2.71 9.07 7.68
N ARG A 109 1.48 9.53 7.44
CA ARG A 109 0.99 10.84 7.86
C ARG A 109 -0.47 10.76 8.31
N ARG A 110 -0.89 11.76 9.08
CA ARG A 110 -2.27 11.88 9.52
C ARG A 110 -3.21 11.98 8.31
N GLY A 111 -4.35 11.30 8.40
CA GLY A 111 -5.34 11.23 7.32
C GLY A 111 -5.03 10.16 6.26
N ASP A 112 -3.89 9.48 6.34
CA ASP A 112 -3.62 8.33 5.48
C ASP A 112 -4.63 7.21 5.77
N ILE A 113 -5.19 6.62 4.73
CA ILE A 113 -6.08 5.48 4.82
C ILE A 113 -5.23 4.22 4.84
N LEU A 114 -5.33 3.42 5.90
CA LEU A 114 -4.67 2.14 5.98
C LEU A 114 -5.44 1.12 5.12
N VAL A 115 -4.87 0.76 3.98
CA VAL A 115 -5.46 -0.17 2.99
C VAL A 115 -5.17 -1.62 3.32
N SER A 116 -3.94 -1.91 3.77
CA SER A 116 -3.57 -3.27 4.17
C SER A 116 -2.41 -3.33 5.16
N VAL A 117 -2.36 -4.43 5.92
CA VAL A 117 -1.26 -4.78 6.84
C VAL A 117 -0.83 -6.23 6.56
N TRP A 118 0.46 -6.45 6.27
CA TRP A 118 1.04 -7.72 5.78
C TRP A 118 0.17 -8.42 4.74
N SER A 119 -0.24 -7.65 3.72
CA SER A 119 -1.11 -8.11 2.62
C SER A 119 -2.54 -8.49 3.01
N LYS A 120 -2.97 -8.26 4.25
CA LYS A 120 -4.38 -8.39 4.64
C LYS A 120 -5.07 -7.04 4.52
N LEU A 121 -6.11 -6.97 3.69
CA LEU A 121 -6.93 -5.77 3.53
C LEU A 121 -7.64 -5.42 4.83
N THR A 122 -7.70 -4.13 5.15
CA THR A 122 -8.20 -3.60 6.42
C THR A 122 -9.57 -2.95 6.33
N GLY A 123 -10.06 -2.61 5.13
CA GLY A 123 -11.33 -1.88 4.94
C GLY A 123 -12.61 -2.59 5.40
N TYR A 124 -12.55 -3.87 5.76
CA TYR A 124 -13.68 -4.63 6.31
C TYR A 124 -13.44 -5.06 7.77
N LEU A 125 -12.29 -4.73 8.34
CA LEU A 125 -11.90 -5.14 9.67
C LEU A 125 -12.37 -4.11 10.69
N SER A 126 -12.82 -4.61 11.84
CA SER A 126 -13.03 -3.76 13.02
C SER A 126 -11.71 -3.19 13.54
N LEU A 127 -11.77 -2.08 14.29
CA LEU A 127 -10.58 -1.48 14.91
C LEU A 127 -9.79 -2.52 15.73
N LYS A 128 -10.48 -3.36 16.50
CA LYS A 128 -9.86 -4.43 17.29
C LYS A 128 -9.05 -5.40 16.43
N GLU A 129 -9.62 -5.85 15.31
CA GLU A 129 -8.92 -6.78 14.40
C GLU A 129 -7.69 -6.13 13.74
N ILE A 130 -7.76 -4.84 13.43
CA ILE A 130 -6.61 -4.09 12.90
C ILE A 130 -5.52 -3.95 13.96
N LEU A 131 -5.88 -3.57 15.19
CA LEU A 131 -4.95 -3.51 16.31
C LEU A 131 -4.34 -4.90 16.60
N ASP A 132 -5.13 -5.97 16.50
CA ASP A 132 -4.67 -7.35 16.67
C ASP A 132 -3.60 -7.70 15.62
N LEU A 133 -3.79 -7.29 14.37
CA LEU A 133 -2.75 -7.41 13.36
C LEU A 133 -1.52 -6.62 13.82
N LEU A 134 -1.68 -5.32 14.02
CA LEU A 134 -0.56 -4.41 14.22
C LEU A 134 0.25 -4.65 15.49
N VAL A 135 -0.33 -5.21 16.55
CA VAL A 135 0.34 -5.43 17.85
C VAL A 135 0.78 -6.88 18.00
N ASN A 136 -0.09 -7.87 17.73
CA ASN A 136 0.10 -9.23 18.23
C ASN A 136 1.01 -10.12 17.38
N LYS A 137 1.45 -9.69 16.18
CA LYS A 137 2.55 -10.39 15.52
C LYS A 137 3.89 -10.00 16.14
N SER A 138 4.77 -10.97 16.30
CA SER A 138 6.17 -10.79 16.75
C SER A 138 7.11 -10.20 15.68
N ALA A 139 6.59 -9.78 14.53
CA ALA A 139 7.40 -9.18 13.49
C ALA A 139 7.82 -7.77 13.90
N ILE A 140 9.12 -7.48 13.82
CA ILE A 140 9.69 -6.16 14.05
C ILE A 140 9.23 -5.19 12.95
N GLU A 141 9.13 -5.68 11.72
CA GLU A 141 8.65 -4.93 10.57
C GLU A 141 7.13 -5.11 10.39
N ILE A 142 6.40 -4.00 10.42
CA ILE A 142 5.03 -3.93 9.97
C ILE A 142 5.04 -3.41 8.53
N SER A 143 4.79 -4.30 7.58
CA SER A 143 4.56 -3.91 6.18
C SER A 143 3.10 -3.51 6.02
N CYS A 144 2.86 -2.30 5.55
CA CYS A 144 1.54 -1.77 5.29
C CYS A 144 1.45 -1.09 3.92
N VAL A 145 0.22 -0.92 3.46
CA VAL A 145 -0.08 -0.10 2.30
C VAL A 145 -1.07 0.96 2.74
N VAL A 146 -0.76 2.21 2.44
CA VAL A 146 -1.64 3.33 2.70
C VAL A 146 -2.06 4.03 1.40
N GLU A 147 -3.19 4.70 1.47
CA GLU A 147 -3.68 5.57 0.42
C GLU A 147 -3.86 6.98 0.98
N ARG A 148 -3.50 7.99 0.17
CA ARG A 148 -3.66 9.40 0.55
C ARG A 148 -3.96 10.25 -0.66
N VAL A 149 -4.67 11.35 -0.44
CA VAL A 149 -4.84 12.40 -1.44
C VAL A 149 -3.79 13.46 -1.17
N ALA A 150 -2.83 13.59 -2.09
CA ALA A 150 -1.84 14.66 -2.07
C ALA A 150 -2.38 15.84 -2.90
N ASP A 151 -2.47 17.01 -2.28
CA ASP A 151 -2.81 18.25 -2.94
C ASP A 151 -1.51 18.94 -3.37
N VAL A 152 -1.22 18.95 -4.68
CA VAL A 152 0.08 19.32 -5.22
C VAL A 152 -0.01 20.63 -5.99
N PRO A 153 0.65 21.70 -5.54
CA PRO A 153 0.67 22.96 -6.27
C PRO A 153 1.27 22.80 -7.66
N ILE A 154 0.57 23.32 -8.65
CA ILE A 154 1.07 23.43 -10.02
C ILE A 154 1.85 24.73 -10.13
N ASN A 155 3.04 24.64 -10.70
CA ASN A 155 3.89 25.79 -10.95
C ASN A 155 3.13 26.80 -11.85
N PRO A 156 2.90 28.04 -11.37
CA PRO A 156 2.14 29.05 -12.11
C PRO A 156 2.88 29.51 -13.38
N ASP A 157 4.22 29.41 -13.40
CA ASP A 157 5.05 29.77 -14.54
C ASP A 157 5.07 28.67 -15.63
N LYS A 158 4.02 27.86 -15.71
CA LYS A 158 3.91 26.77 -16.69
C LYS A 158 3.95 27.31 -18.12
N THR A 159 4.82 26.71 -18.93
CA THR A 159 4.95 27.01 -20.36
C THR A 159 4.44 25.84 -21.20
N MET A 160 4.23 26.06 -22.50
CA MET A 160 3.83 25.01 -23.45
C MET A 160 4.82 23.83 -23.52
N ILE A 161 6.09 24.07 -23.21
CA ILE A 161 7.15 23.06 -23.24
C ILE A 161 7.43 22.43 -21.87
N SER A 162 6.85 22.95 -20.78
CA SER A 162 7.09 22.47 -19.42
C SER A 162 6.82 20.97 -19.32
N GLY A 163 7.80 20.22 -18.79
CA GLY A 163 7.66 18.82 -18.43
C GLY A 163 6.83 18.65 -17.16
N LEU A 164 6.48 17.42 -16.80
CA LEU A 164 5.77 17.17 -15.55
C LEU A 164 6.59 17.59 -14.32
N GLU A 165 7.90 17.40 -14.38
CA GLU A 165 8.82 17.82 -13.33
C GLU A 165 8.83 19.34 -13.12
N ASP A 166 8.69 20.14 -14.18
CA ASP A 166 8.58 21.60 -14.08
C ASP A 166 7.25 22.05 -13.47
N LEU A 167 6.19 21.28 -13.70
CA LEU A 167 4.83 21.60 -13.26
C LEU A 167 4.62 21.28 -11.80
N ILE A 168 5.00 20.08 -11.37
CA ILE A 168 4.67 19.57 -10.02
C ILE A 168 5.90 19.08 -9.25
N GLY A 169 7.12 19.27 -9.77
CA GLY A 169 8.33 18.78 -9.10
C GLY A 169 8.41 17.26 -9.01
N ALA A 170 7.73 16.52 -9.90
CA ALA A 170 7.74 15.07 -9.91
C ALA A 170 7.69 14.52 -11.34
N SER A 171 8.24 13.31 -11.53
CA SER A 171 8.20 12.58 -12.78
C SER A 171 7.40 11.29 -12.63
N PHE A 172 6.66 10.92 -13.68
CA PHE A 172 5.89 9.68 -13.72
C PHE A 172 6.50 8.70 -14.73
N THR A 173 6.31 7.42 -14.48
CA THR A 173 6.62 6.32 -15.40
C THR A 173 5.50 5.28 -15.36
N MET A 174 5.47 4.38 -16.34
CA MET A 174 4.59 3.21 -16.31
C MET A 174 5.38 2.01 -15.80
N GLU A 175 4.96 1.45 -14.67
CA GLU A 175 5.46 0.20 -14.13
C GLU A 175 4.40 -0.92 -14.24
N MET A 176 4.75 -2.12 -13.79
CA MET A 176 3.85 -3.27 -13.79
C MET A 176 2.57 -3.01 -12.98
N ASP A 177 2.70 -2.31 -11.84
CA ASP A 177 1.60 -2.01 -10.93
C ASP A 177 0.76 -0.80 -11.40
N GLY A 178 1.25 0.00 -12.36
CA GLY A 178 0.53 1.12 -12.96
C GLY A 178 1.37 2.39 -13.13
N LEU A 179 0.70 3.54 -13.11
CA LEU A 179 1.34 4.86 -13.20
C LEU A 179 2.05 5.17 -11.88
N THR A 180 3.37 5.25 -11.89
CA THR A 180 4.20 5.36 -10.69
C THR A 180 5.04 6.63 -10.73
N ILE A 181 5.23 7.26 -9.57
CA ILE A 181 6.18 8.38 -9.40
C ILE A 181 7.60 7.83 -9.45
N SER A 182 8.37 8.21 -10.47
CA SER A 182 9.75 7.73 -10.68
C SER A 182 10.82 8.62 -10.04
N ALA A 183 10.51 9.90 -9.86
CA ALA A 183 11.39 10.85 -9.19
C ALA A 183 10.57 12.01 -8.61
N VAL A 184 11.08 12.59 -7.52
CA VAL A 184 10.55 13.79 -6.91
C VAL A 184 11.72 14.75 -6.71
N LYS A 185 11.59 15.98 -7.23
CA LYS A 185 12.60 17.02 -7.12
C LYS A 185 12.65 17.50 -5.67
N GLU A 186 13.84 17.50 -5.09
CA GLU A 186 14.07 18.04 -3.76
C GLU A 186 13.65 19.53 -3.73
N SER A 187 12.87 19.92 -2.73
CA SER A 187 12.25 21.26 -2.63
C SER A 187 11.27 21.62 -3.77
N GLY A 188 10.77 20.65 -4.54
CA GLY A 188 9.68 20.85 -5.50
C GLY A 188 8.29 20.72 -4.87
N SER A 189 7.24 21.20 -5.56
CA SER A 189 5.85 21.13 -5.09
C SER A 189 5.44 19.72 -4.67
N GLY A 190 5.81 18.70 -5.43
CA GLY A 190 5.56 17.30 -5.13
C GLY A 190 6.21 16.85 -3.82
N ALA A 191 7.44 17.28 -3.53
CA ALA A 191 8.09 16.98 -2.26
C ALA A 191 7.36 17.62 -1.08
N TYR A 192 6.94 18.89 -1.22
CA TYR A 192 6.16 19.59 -0.18
C TYR A 192 4.78 18.98 0.04
N ALA A 193 4.14 18.45 -1.01
CA ALA A 193 2.91 17.68 -0.92
C ALA A 193 3.12 16.26 -0.36
N GLY A 194 4.37 15.87 -0.09
CA GLY A 194 4.73 14.59 0.51
C GLY A 194 4.71 13.42 -0.47
N LEU A 195 4.85 13.67 -1.78
CA LEU A 195 5.09 12.64 -2.79
C LEU A 195 6.47 12.01 -2.59
N GLN A 196 6.58 10.73 -2.92
CA GLN A 196 7.80 9.95 -2.83
C GLN A 196 7.99 9.11 -4.09
N ASN A 197 9.24 8.78 -4.38
CA ASN A 197 9.57 7.80 -5.41
C ASN A 197 8.91 6.45 -5.06
N GLY A 198 8.29 5.82 -6.06
CA GLY A 198 7.59 4.54 -5.92
C GLY A 198 6.12 4.66 -5.49
N ASP A 199 5.62 5.88 -5.25
CA ASP A 199 4.18 6.08 -5.05
C ASP A 199 3.41 5.71 -6.31
N LEU A 200 2.38 4.88 -6.15
CA LEU A 200 1.49 4.51 -7.24
C LEU A 200 0.37 5.56 -7.33
N VAL A 201 0.28 6.28 -8.44
CA VAL A 201 -0.79 7.26 -8.68
C VAL A 201 -2.03 6.49 -9.12
N ILE A 202 -3.06 6.45 -8.28
CA ILE A 202 -4.34 5.77 -8.50
C ILE A 202 -5.35 6.68 -9.20
N ALA A 203 -5.32 7.97 -8.90
CA ALA A 203 -6.19 8.96 -9.55
C ALA A 203 -5.53 10.33 -9.67
N ILE A 204 -5.94 11.08 -10.69
CA ILE A 204 -5.59 12.50 -10.92
C ILE A 204 -6.91 13.26 -10.99
N ASP A 205 -7.15 14.18 -10.05
CA ASP A 205 -8.40 14.94 -9.90
C ASP A 205 -9.64 14.03 -9.95
N GLY A 206 -9.57 12.90 -9.24
CA GLY A 206 -10.63 11.88 -9.19
C GLY A 206 -10.71 10.97 -10.42
N GLN A 207 -9.97 11.23 -11.49
CA GLN A 207 -9.91 10.36 -12.66
C GLN A 207 -8.95 9.19 -12.42
N GLN A 208 -9.50 7.98 -12.43
CA GLN A 208 -8.73 6.74 -12.24
C GLN A 208 -7.66 6.57 -13.32
N THR A 209 -6.44 6.25 -12.90
CA THR A 209 -5.27 6.07 -13.77
C THR A 209 -5.06 4.63 -14.21
N ARG A 210 -5.89 3.70 -13.75
CA ARG A 210 -5.83 2.29 -14.18
C ARG A 210 -6.00 2.22 -15.70
N TYR A 211 -5.02 1.65 -16.39
CA TYR A 211 -4.95 1.60 -17.86
C TYR A 211 -4.81 2.97 -18.54
N MET A 212 -4.56 4.05 -17.80
CA MET A 212 -4.32 5.37 -18.36
C MET A 212 -2.89 5.42 -18.93
N PRO A 213 -2.71 5.75 -20.23
CA PRO A 213 -1.38 5.95 -20.78
C PRO A 213 -0.69 7.15 -20.13
N LEU A 214 0.63 7.06 -19.93
CA LEU A 214 1.46 8.13 -19.33
C LEU A 214 1.21 9.50 -19.97
N LYS A 215 1.13 9.56 -21.30
CA LYS A 215 0.86 10.81 -22.04
C LYS A 215 -0.46 11.47 -21.61
N LYS A 216 -1.52 10.67 -21.43
CA LYS A 216 -2.83 11.17 -21.00
C LYS A 216 -2.78 11.70 -19.57
N ALA A 217 -2.08 11.00 -18.67
CA ALA A 217 -1.88 11.46 -17.30
C ALA A 217 -1.17 12.81 -17.24
N ILE A 218 -0.09 12.98 -18.02
CA ILE A 218 0.64 14.25 -18.13
C ILE A 218 -0.27 15.35 -18.71
N GLU A 219 -1.08 15.03 -19.72
CA GLU A 219 -2.02 15.98 -20.32
C GLU A 219 -3.11 16.45 -19.35
N LEU A 220 -3.62 15.59 -18.47
CA LEU A 220 -4.59 15.97 -17.43
C LEU A 220 -4.01 17.05 -16.52
N ILE A 221 -2.77 16.87 -16.07
CA ILE A 221 -2.09 17.82 -15.17
C ILE A 221 -1.77 19.12 -15.91
N LYS A 222 -1.26 19.03 -17.15
CA LYS A 222 -0.92 20.20 -17.98
C LYS A 222 -2.12 21.11 -18.26
N ARG A 223 -3.27 20.48 -18.55
CA ARG A 223 -4.52 21.17 -18.92
C ARG A 223 -5.38 21.53 -17.72
N SER A 224 -4.95 21.22 -16.50
CA SER A 224 -5.64 21.69 -15.31
C SER A 224 -5.56 23.21 -15.25
N ASP A 225 -6.70 23.86 -15.09
CA ASP A 225 -6.81 25.30 -14.85
C ASP A 225 -6.81 25.63 -13.35
N GLU A 226 -6.76 24.61 -12.50
CA GLU A 226 -6.68 24.74 -11.05
C GLU A 226 -5.24 25.09 -10.60
N GLU A 227 -5.10 25.73 -9.44
CA GLU A 227 -3.80 26.04 -8.84
C GLU A 227 -3.09 24.77 -8.34
N ASN A 228 -3.86 23.75 -7.95
CA ASN A 228 -3.36 22.48 -7.45
C ASN A 228 -3.94 21.31 -8.24
N VAL A 229 -3.18 20.21 -8.32
CA VAL A 229 -3.67 18.91 -8.76
C VAL A 229 -3.78 17.97 -7.58
N LYS A 230 -4.90 17.25 -7.49
CA LYS A 230 -5.13 16.22 -6.47
C LYS A 230 -4.67 14.86 -7.02
N LEU A 231 -3.64 14.30 -6.40
CA LEU A 231 -3.16 12.96 -6.69
C LEU A 231 -3.61 12.00 -5.59
N THR A 232 -4.48 11.04 -5.91
CA THR A 232 -4.70 9.90 -5.02
C THR A 232 -3.55 8.93 -5.24
N ILE A 233 -2.71 8.75 -4.24
CA ILE A 233 -1.55 7.85 -4.30
C ILE A 233 -1.68 6.68 -3.35
N ARG A 234 -1.04 5.57 -3.69
CA ARG A 234 -0.91 4.39 -2.85
C ARG A 234 0.56 4.09 -2.60
N ARG A 235 0.91 4.00 -1.31
CA ARG A 235 2.29 3.83 -0.84
C ARG A 235 2.45 2.54 -0.06
N LYS A 236 3.51 1.80 -0.37
CA LYS A 236 3.99 0.68 0.46
C LYS A 236 4.92 1.28 1.54
N ALA A 237 4.65 1.00 2.80
CA ALA A 237 5.45 1.49 3.92
C ALA A 237 5.85 0.34 4.86
N ALA A 238 7.04 0.44 5.43
CA ALA A 238 7.58 -0.52 6.39
C ALA A 238 7.89 0.20 7.70
N ILE A 239 7.07 -0.07 8.72
CA ILE A 239 7.26 0.50 10.07
C ILE A 239 8.16 -0.45 10.85
N TRP A 240 9.30 0.05 11.33
CA TRP A 240 10.24 -0.73 12.13
C TRP A 240 10.02 -0.48 13.62
N ARG A 241 9.32 -1.39 14.29
CA ARG A 241 8.98 -1.21 15.72
C ARG A 241 10.21 -0.95 16.57
N ASN A 242 10.09 -0.03 17.50
CA ASN A 242 11.12 0.19 18.50
C ASN A 242 11.16 -1.02 19.46
N LYS A 243 12.34 -1.61 19.66
CA LYS A 243 12.55 -2.82 20.49
C LYS A 243 12.74 -2.49 21.97
N ASP A 244 13.07 -1.25 22.30
CA ASP A 244 13.55 -0.87 23.63
C ASP A 244 12.42 -0.48 24.59
N ILE A 245 11.25 -1.11 24.43
CA ILE A 245 9.97 -0.67 25.02
C ILE A 245 9.23 -1.80 25.73
#